data_AF-A0A1X2IGX5-F1
#
_entry.id   AF-A0A1X2IGX5-F1
#
_cell.length_a   1.000
_cell.length_b   1.000
_cell.length_c   1.000
_cell.angle_alpha   90.00
_cell.angle_beta   90.00
_cell.angle_gamma   90.00
#
_symmetry.space_group_name_H-M   'P 1'
#
loop_
_entity.id
_entity.type
_entity.pdbx_description
1 polymer ?
#
loop_
_entity_poly.entity_id
_entity_poly.type
_entity_poly.pdbx_seq_one_letter_code
_entity_poly.pdbx_strand_id
1 'polypeptide(L)'
;MAFEGRGGGRGGAARGGGRGGFGGGRGGGRGGFGGDRGGRGGSRGGRGGGRGGFGGDRGGRGGGRGGARGGARGGRGGARGGRGGAAGGARGGAKVIIEPHRHEGIFIARGKEDLLVTKNLVPGESVYGEKRISVDGPENTKIEYRVWNPFRSKIAAAVLGGVDHLHIAPGKKVLYLGAASGTSVSHVADVVGPTGAVYGVEFSHRSGRDLINMAKKRTNVVPIIEDARHPHKYRMLVPMVDVIFADVAQPDQARIISK
;
A
#
# COMPACT_ATOMS: atom_id res chain seq x y z
N MET A 1 15.58 31.48 58.27
CA MET A 1 14.77 32.64 57.82
C MET A 1 13.69 32.06 56.91
N ALA A 2 12.52 31.57 57.34
CA ALA A 2 11.46 32.08 58.23
C ALA A 2 10.68 33.27 57.64
N PHE A 3 9.35 33.27 57.89
CA PHE A 3 8.21 34.11 57.42
C PHE A 3 7.51 33.56 56.15
N GLU A 4 6.39 32.81 56.19
CA GLU A 4 5.03 33.01 56.79
C GLU A 4 4.42 34.38 56.45
N GLY A 5 3.14 34.53 56.02
CA GLY A 5 2.05 33.59 55.84
C GLY A 5 0.72 34.32 55.53
N ARG A 6 -0.37 33.52 55.45
CA ARG A 6 -1.83 33.85 55.64
C ARG A 6 -2.45 34.98 54.79
N GLY A 7 -3.66 34.87 54.23
CA GLY A 7 -4.79 33.98 54.47
C GLY A 7 -6.09 34.78 54.70
N GLY A 8 -7.18 34.41 54.00
CA GLY A 8 -8.58 34.81 54.28
C GLY A 8 -9.08 36.03 53.48
N GLY A 9 -10.32 36.14 53.00
CA GLY A 9 -11.56 35.34 53.08
C GLY A 9 -12.59 35.93 52.09
N ARG A 10 -13.43 35.09 51.46
CA ARG A 10 -14.87 34.86 51.74
C ARG A 10 -15.86 35.94 51.28
N GLY A 11 -16.87 35.45 50.54
CA GLY A 11 -18.22 36.03 50.37
C GLY A 11 -18.53 36.42 48.93
N GLY A 12 -19.59 35.97 48.25
CA GLY A 12 -20.75 35.17 48.62
C GLY A 12 -21.95 35.56 47.72
N ALA A 13 -22.75 34.55 47.33
CA ALA A 13 -24.17 34.60 46.91
C ALA A 13 -24.55 35.40 45.64
N ALA A 14 -25.02 34.76 44.55
CA ALA A 14 -26.33 34.13 44.32
C ALA A 14 -27.42 35.08 43.75
N ARG A 15 -27.97 34.68 42.60
CA ARG A 15 -29.33 34.91 42.03
C ARG A 15 -29.24 34.49 40.55
N GLY A 16 -30.12 33.68 39.95
CA GLY A 16 -31.43 33.20 40.32
C GLY A 16 -32.36 33.29 39.10
N GLY A 17 -33.04 32.18 38.76
CA GLY A 17 -34.23 32.11 37.90
C GLY A 17 -33.96 32.01 36.39
N GLY A 18 -34.66 31.19 35.59
CA GLY A 18 -35.78 30.30 35.86
C GLY A 18 -36.70 30.19 34.63
N ARG A 19 -37.07 28.94 34.30
CA ARG A 19 -38.35 28.45 33.73
C ARG A 19 -38.76 28.71 32.26
N GLY A 20 -39.26 27.61 31.68
CA GLY A 20 -40.31 27.54 30.64
C GLY A 20 -39.82 26.82 29.38
N GLY A 21 -40.38 25.70 28.88
CA GLY A 21 -41.63 25.01 29.14
C GLY A 21 -42.39 24.77 27.82
N PHE A 22 -42.91 23.55 27.62
CA PHE A 22 -43.94 23.13 26.63
C PHE A 22 -43.48 23.01 25.15
N GLY A 23 -43.91 22.04 24.32
CA GLY A 23 -44.92 20.99 24.43
C GLY A 23 -45.43 20.60 23.02
N GLY A 24 -45.89 19.35 22.84
CA GLY A 24 -46.73 18.87 21.72
C GLY A 24 -46.00 18.45 20.45
N GLY A 25 -46.24 17.31 19.78
CA GLY A 25 -47.36 16.37 19.81
C GLY A 25 -48.18 16.44 18.51
N ARG A 26 -48.13 15.38 17.67
CA ARG A 26 -49.02 14.94 16.55
C ARG A 26 -48.16 14.41 15.39
N GLY A 27 -48.45 13.29 14.72
CA GLY A 27 -49.63 12.44 14.67
C GLY A 27 -49.93 12.03 13.22
N GLY A 28 -50.30 10.75 13.00
CA GLY A 28 -50.99 10.22 11.81
C GLY A 28 -50.07 9.67 10.70
N GLY A 29 -50.19 8.46 10.14
CA GLY A 29 -51.26 7.46 10.18
C GLY A 29 -51.98 7.33 8.83
N ARG A 30 -52.08 6.08 8.31
CA ARG A 30 -52.89 5.56 7.16
C ARG A 30 -52.32 5.86 5.77
N GLY A 31 -52.41 5.00 4.75
CA GLY A 31 -53.04 3.70 4.45
C GLY A 31 -52.51 3.31 3.05
N GLY A 32 -52.53 2.08 2.54
CA GLY A 32 -53.64 1.14 2.50
C GLY A 32 -54.10 0.96 1.04
N PHE A 33 -53.92 -0.26 0.52
CA PHE A 33 -54.75 -0.97 -0.48
C PHE A 33 -54.65 -0.70 -1.99
N GLY A 34 -54.54 -1.83 -2.71
CA GLY A 34 -55.28 -2.13 -3.95
C GLY A 34 -54.58 -1.69 -5.22
N GLY A 35 -54.53 -2.47 -6.30
CA GLY A 35 -55.25 -3.68 -6.63
C GLY A 35 -55.04 -3.98 -8.10
N ASP A 36 -55.36 -5.22 -8.44
CA ASP A 36 -55.13 -5.95 -9.68
C ASP A 36 -55.63 -5.31 -10.99
N ARG A 37 -54.91 -5.63 -12.08
CA ARG A 37 -55.41 -6.14 -13.39
C ARG A 37 -54.23 -6.17 -14.37
N GLY A 38 -53.71 -7.33 -14.77
CA GLY A 38 -54.23 -8.15 -15.89
C GLY A 38 -53.50 -7.75 -17.18
N GLY A 39 -52.84 -8.57 -17.98
CA GLY A 39 -52.84 -10.01 -18.17
C GLY A 39 -52.87 -10.30 -19.68
N ARG A 40 -51.75 -10.77 -20.27
CA ARG A 40 -51.61 -11.60 -21.51
C ARG A 40 -50.12 -11.55 -21.90
N GLY A 41 -49.34 -12.62 -21.79
CA GLY A 41 -49.37 -13.84 -22.61
C GLY A 41 -48.19 -13.75 -23.61
N GLY A 42 -47.28 -14.71 -23.77
CA GLY A 42 -47.08 -16.00 -23.14
C GLY A 42 -45.74 -16.62 -23.60
N SER A 43 -45.47 -17.82 -23.07
CA SER A 43 -44.78 -18.91 -23.77
C SER A 43 -43.30 -18.73 -24.16
N ARG A 44 -42.37 -19.26 -23.35
CA ARG A 44 -41.78 -20.61 -23.55
C ARG A 44 -40.47 -20.79 -22.77
N GLY A 45 -40.37 -21.95 -22.13
CA GLY A 45 -39.13 -22.72 -22.09
C GLY A 45 -38.26 -22.52 -20.85
N GLY A 46 -38.62 -23.17 -19.75
CA GLY A 46 -37.76 -23.32 -18.59
C GLY A 46 -36.81 -24.52 -18.66
N ARG A 47 -35.71 -24.43 -17.90
CA ARG A 47 -35.04 -25.43 -17.05
C ARG A 47 -33.58 -24.96 -16.89
N GLY A 48 -33.10 -24.55 -15.72
CA GLY A 48 -33.34 -25.12 -14.39
C GLY A 48 -32.45 -26.35 -14.23
N GLY A 49 -31.29 -26.15 -13.60
CA GLY A 49 -30.14 -27.07 -13.58
C GLY A 49 -30.28 -28.35 -12.76
N GLY A 50 -29.17 -29.05 -12.60
CA GLY A 50 -29.07 -30.23 -11.74
C GLY A 50 -27.75 -30.98 -11.92
N ARG A 51 -27.02 -31.13 -10.81
CA ARG A 51 -25.76 -31.86 -10.65
C ARG A 51 -25.90 -33.37 -10.91
N GLY A 52 -24.79 -33.97 -11.35
CA GLY A 52 -24.27 -35.20 -10.76
C GLY A 52 -24.43 -36.49 -11.56
N GLY A 53 -23.33 -37.27 -11.60
CA GLY A 53 -23.40 -38.70 -11.34
C GLY A 53 -23.17 -39.66 -12.52
N PHE A 54 -21.96 -40.23 -12.52
CA PHE A 54 -21.62 -41.64 -12.77
C PHE A 54 -22.15 -42.40 -14.00
N GLY A 55 -21.18 -42.90 -14.77
CA GLY A 55 -21.08 -44.34 -15.05
C GLY A 55 -21.66 -44.83 -16.37
N GLY A 56 -20.85 -45.55 -17.15
CA GLY A 56 -21.36 -46.40 -18.23
C GLY A 56 -20.36 -46.75 -19.32
N ASP A 57 -19.72 -47.91 -19.13
CA ASP A 57 -19.46 -48.92 -20.17
C ASP A 57 -18.26 -48.84 -21.14
N ARG A 58 -17.33 -49.78 -20.92
CA ARG A 58 -17.10 -51.02 -21.71
C ARG A 58 -15.69 -51.23 -22.30
N GLY A 59 -15.15 -52.39 -21.91
CA GLY A 59 -14.22 -53.23 -22.69
C GLY A 59 -12.75 -52.91 -22.44
N GLY A 60 -11.87 -53.82 -22.03
CA GLY A 60 -11.91 -55.26 -21.88
C GLY A 60 -10.47 -55.79 -22.01
N ARG A 61 -10.24 -57.02 -21.50
CA ARG A 61 -9.09 -57.91 -21.79
C ARG A 61 -7.80 -57.71 -20.97
N GLY A 62 -7.55 -58.70 -20.10
CA GLY A 62 -6.31 -59.48 -20.23
C GLY A 62 -5.43 -59.67 -18.99
N GLY A 63 -5.63 -60.80 -18.30
CA GLY A 63 -4.52 -61.69 -17.90
C GLY A 63 -3.77 -61.39 -16.61
N GLY A 64 -4.16 -62.06 -15.53
CA GLY A 64 -3.29 -62.25 -14.36
C GLY A 64 -2.29 -63.40 -14.56
N ARG A 65 -1.12 -63.31 -13.92
CA ARG A 65 -0.35 -64.45 -13.37
C ARG A 65 0.84 -63.97 -12.52
N GLY A 66 0.73 -64.25 -11.21
CA GLY A 66 1.74 -64.82 -10.31
C GLY A 66 3.18 -64.29 -10.28
N GLY A 67 3.69 -64.12 -9.05
CA GLY A 67 5.13 -64.21 -8.79
C GLY A 67 5.62 -63.42 -7.57
N ALA A 68 5.49 -64.00 -6.38
CA ALA A 68 6.27 -63.57 -5.22
C ALA A 68 7.72 -64.07 -5.35
N ARG A 69 8.72 -63.20 -5.13
CA ARG A 69 9.98 -63.46 -4.36
C ARG A 69 11.06 -62.41 -4.69
N GLY A 70 11.58 -61.79 -3.62
CA GLY A 70 13.02 -61.56 -3.44
C GLY A 70 13.60 -60.25 -3.95
N GLY A 71 14.25 -59.50 -3.05
CA GLY A 71 15.25 -58.51 -3.44
C GLY A 71 15.35 -57.29 -2.53
N ALA A 72 15.90 -57.46 -1.32
CA ALA A 72 16.46 -56.33 -0.59
C ALA A 72 17.72 -55.82 -1.33
N ARG A 73 17.79 -54.51 -1.61
CA ARG A 73 19.03 -53.67 -1.55
C ARG A 73 18.79 -52.26 -2.11
N GLY A 74 19.26 -51.28 -1.36
CA GLY A 74 19.96 -50.12 -1.93
C GLY A 74 19.12 -48.86 -2.09
N GLY A 75 19.27 -47.94 -1.15
CA GLY A 75 18.70 -46.59 -1.24
C GLY A 75 19.36 -45.70 -2.28
N ARG A 76 18.63 -44.65 -2.67
CA ARG A 76 19.11 -43.27 -2.78
C ARG A 76 17.92 -42.39 -3.11
N GLY A 77 17.62 -41.46 -2.20
CA GLY A 77 16.71 -40.35 -2.46
C GLY A 77 17.20 -39.57 -3.68
N GLY A 78 16.43 -39.65 -4.77
CA GLY A 78 16.64 -38.87 -5.97
C GLY A 78 15.66 -37.70 -5.98
N ALA A 79 16.05 -36.60 -5.37
CA ALA A 79 15.44 -35.30 -5.64
C ALA A 79 15.61 -35.00 -7.13
N ARG A 80 14.54 -35.12 -7.91
CA ARG A 80 14.48 -34.72 -9.32
C ARG A 80 13.30 -33.77 -9.49
N GLY A 81 13.60 -32.56 -9.96
CA GLY A 81 12.56 -31.76 -10.62
C GLY A 81 12.58 -30.25 -10.44
N GLY A 82 13.65 -29.62 -9.93
CA GLY A 82 13.79 -28.16 -9.99
C GLY A 82 14.09 -27.68 -11.41
N ARG A 83 13.06 -27.62 -12.27
CA ARG A 83 13.17 -27.15 -13.66
C ARG A 83 12.59 -25.73 -13.73
N GLY A 84 13.41 -24.76 -14.11
CA GLY A 84 12.94 -23.50 -14.71
C GLY A 84 13.04 -22.22 -13.87
N GLY A 85 14.22 -21.91 -13.33
CA GLY A 85 14.53 -20.54 -12.88
C GLY A 85 15.21 -19.75 -14.00
N ALA A 86 14.44 -19.19 -14.92
CA ALA A 86 14.93 -18.16 -15.82
C ALA A 86 15.28 -16.89 -15.04
N ALA A 87 16.25 -16.14 -15.56
CA ALA A 87 16.76 -14.84 -15.11
C ALA A 87 17.67 -14.86 -13.88
N GLY A 88 18.98 -14.76 -14.16
CA GLY A 88 19.98 -14.34 -13.18
C GLY A 88 19.64 -12.93 -12.71
N GLY A 89 19.27 -12.81 -11.45
CA GLY A 89 19.36 -11.58 -10.70
C GLY A 89 20.21 -11.82 -9.47
N ALA A 90 20.83 -10.76 -8.94
CA ALA A 90 21.67 -10.80 -7.74
C ALA A 90 21.09 -11.72 -6.64
N ARG A 91 21.75 -12.85 -6.36
CA ARG A 91 21.32 -13.83 -5.35
C ARG A 91 21.52 -13.27 -3.94
N GLY A 92 20.63 -13.60 -3.01
CA GLY A 92 20.77 -13.20 -1.60
C GLY A 92 22.10 -13.67 -1.01
N GLY A 93 22.77 -12.82 -0.23
CA GLY A 93 24.05 -13.11 0.41
C GLY A 93 25.30 -12.68 -0.38
N ALA A 94 25.15 -12.12 -1.60
CA ALA A 94 26.27 -11.49 -2.29
C ALA A 94 26.70 -10.21 -1.55
N LYS A 95 28.02 -10.04 -1.36
CA LYS A 95 28.58 -8.80 -0.82
C LYS A 95 28.40 -7.68 -1.85
N VAL A 96 27.92 -6.53 -1.40
CA VAL A 96 27.72 -5.33 -2.22
C VAL A 96 28.32 -4.13 -1.51
N ILE A 97 28.80 -3.16 -2.28
CA ILE A 97 29.32 -1.89 -1.78
C ILE A 97 28.27 -0.82 -2.07
N ILE A 98 27.95 0.03 -1.09
CA ILE A 98 26.98 1.10 -1.26
C ILE A 98 27.72 2.41 -1.58
N GLU A 99 27.43 2.99 -2.73
CA GLU A 99 27.96 4.27 -3.18
C GLU A 99 26.83 5.30 -3.26
N PRO A 100 27.07 6.57 -2.91
CA PRO A 100 26.10 7.63 -3.13
C PRO A 100 25.87 7.86 -4.63
N HIS A 101 24.61 8.06 -5.03
CA HIS A 101 24.27 8.49 -6.38
C HIS A 101 24.47 10.02 -6.51
N ARG A 102 24.49 10.56 -7.73
CA ARG A 102 24.47 12.02 -7.98
C ARG A 102 23.23 12.74 -7.43
N HIS A 103 22.17 12.00 -7.12
CA HIS A 103 20.92 12.53 -6.57
C HIS A 103 20.89 12.24 -5.09
N GLU A 104 20.65 13.27 -4.28
CA GLU A 104 20.67 13.16 -2.82
C GLU A 104 19.65 12.14 -2.30
N GLY A 105 20.03 11.37 -1.28
CA GLY A 105 19.17 10.35 -0.67
C GLY A 105 19.02 9.05 -1.49
N ILE A 106 19.62 8.98 -2.69
CA ILE A 106 19.66 7.79 -3.55
C ILE A 106 21.08 7.22 -3.56
N PHE A 107 21.17 5.89 -3.60
CA PHE A 107 22.44 5.17 -3.58
C PHE A 107 22.47 4.09 -4.67
N ILE A 108 23.67 3.64 -5.04
CA ILE A 108 23.90 2.48 -5.90
C ILE A 108 24.56 1.40 -5.05
N ALA A 109 23.99 0.19 -5.07
CA ALA A 109 24.67 -0.99 -4.57
C ALA A 109 25.46 -1.63 -5.72
N ARG A 110 26.79 -1.51 -5.68
CA ARG A 110 27.72 -2.14 -6.62
C ARG A 110 27.98 -3.59 -6.23
N GLY A 111 27.92 -4.47 -7.21
CA GLY A 111 28.16 -5.89 -7.03
C GLY A 111 28.38 -6.59 -8.36
N LYS A 112 27.88 -7.82 -8.51
CA LYS A 112 27.84 -8.48 -9.83
C LYS A 112 26.91 -7.74 -10.80
N GLU A 113 25.84 -7.17 -10.25
CA GLU A 113 24.87 -6.34 -10.94
C GLU A 113 24.68 -5.09 -10.08
N ASP A 114 24.64 -3.93 -10.73
CA ASP A 114 24.41 -2.67 -10.05
C ASP A 114 22.92 -2.48 -9.80
N LEU A 115 22.58 -2.13 -8.55
CA LEU A 115 21.19 -1.96 -8.14
C LEU A 115 20.99 -0.55 -7.58
N LEU A 116 19.89 0.10 -7.99
CA LEU A 116 19.45 1.35 -7.38
C LEU A 116 18.85 1.05 -6.00
N VAL A 117 19.26 1.78 -4.97
CA VAL A 117 18.78 1.55 -3.60
C VAL A 117 18.46 2.86 -2.86
N THR A 118 17.55 2.79 -1.90
CA THR A 118 17.21 3.87 -0.96
C THR A 118 17.48 3.42 0.47
N LYS A 119 17.85 4.36 1.36
CA LYS A 119 18.03 4.05 2.79
C LYS A 119 16.67 3.81 3.43
N ASN A 120 16.46 2.65 4.04
CA ASN A 120 15.17 2.31 4.64
C ASN A 120 14.91 3.16 5.89
N LEU A 121 13.78 3.87 5.93
CA LEU A 121 13.37 4.61 7.13
C LEU A 121 12.87 3.69 8.25
N VAL A 122 12.36 2.51 7.91
CA VAL A 122 11.80 1.52 8.87
C VAL A 122 12.55 0.19 8.70
N PRO A 123 13.73 0.04 9.32
CA PRO A 123 14.55 -1.17 9.17
C PRO A 123 13.79 -2.44 9.59
N GLY A 124 14.06 -3.56 8.92
CA GLY A 124 13.42 -4.84 9.23
C GLY A 124 12.15 -5.11 8.44
N GLU A 125 11.60 -4.10 7.76
CA GLU A 125 10.38 -4.22 6.97
C GLU A 125 10.57 -3.95 5.48
N SER A 126 9.99 -4.81 4.65
CA SER A 126 9.74 -4.57 3.22
C SER A 126 8.28 -4.19 2.97
N VAL A 127 8.03 -3.37 1.95
CA VAL A 127 6.67 -2.91 1.62
C VAL A 127 5.98 -3.84 0.62
N TYR A 128 6.70 -4.29 -0.41
CA TYR A 128 6.14 -5.12 -1.47
C TYR A 128 7.01 -6.35 -1.78
N GLY A 129 7.82 -6.77 -0.80
CA GLY A 129 8.69 -7.93 -0.92
C GLY A 129 9.98 -7.68 -1.72
N GLU A 130 10.40 -6.43 -1.86
CA GLU A 130 11.67 -6.05 -2.46
C GLU A 130 12.87 -6.59 -1.67
N LYS A 131 13.98 -6.77 -2.38
CA LYS A 131 15.26 -7.16 -1.76
C LYS A 131 15.76 -6.04 -0.87
N ARG A 132 16.35 -6.42 0.26
CA ARG A 132 16.92 -5.52 1.25
C ARG A 132 18.38 -5.87 1.47
N ILE A 133 19.20 -4.86 1.70
CA ILE A 133 20.64 -4.98 1.91
C ILE A 133 20.93 -4.36 3.27
N SER A 134 21.41 -5.16 4.20
CA SER A 134 21.87 -4.67 5.50
C SER A 134 23.37 -4.43 5.45
N VAL A 135 23.80 -3.26 5.87
CA VAL A 135 25.21 -2.88 6.01
C VAL A 135 25.43 -2.48 7.46
N ASP A 136 26.53 -2.95 8.04
CA ASP A 136 26.96 -2.52 9.37
C ASP A 136 27.52 -1.10 9.26
N GLY A 137 26.86 -0.15 9.90
CA GLY A 137 27.25 1.25 9.94
C GLY A 137 28.29 1.54 11.03
N PRO A 138 28.70 2.81 11.15
CA PRO A 138 29.48 3.28 12.29
C PRO A 138 28.73 2.95 13.59
N GLU A 139 29.48 2.61 14.65
CA GLU A 139 28.93 2.37 16.00
C GLU A 139 27.96 1.17 16.10
N ASN A 140 28.16 0.13 15.28
CA ASN A 140 27.40 -1.12 15.35
C ASN A 140 25.89 -0.94 15.05
N THR A 141 25.51 0.16 14.40
CA THR A 141 24.15 0.41 13.93
C THR A 141 23.92 -0.28 12.60
N LYS A 142 22.88 -1.12 12.50
CA LYS A 142 22.52 -1.78 11.23
C LYS A 142 21.75 -0.82 10.35
N ILE A 143 22.36 -0.38 9.27
CA ILE A 143 21.71 0.44 8.24
C ILE A 143 21.14 -0.51 7.20
N GLU A 144 19.84 -0.39 6.93
CA GLU A 144 19.17 -1.18 5.90
C GLU A 144 18.88 -0.32 4.68
N TYR A 145 19.17 -0.86 3.49
CA TYR A 145 18.83 -0.30 2.20
C TYR A 145 17.81 -1.17 1.49
N ARG A 146 16.95 -0.56 0.69
CA ARG A 146 15.90 -1.23 -0.09
C ARG A 146 16.20 -1.08 -1.58
N VAL A 147 16.10 -2.17 -2.33
CA VAL A 147 16.26 -2.13 -3.78
C VAL A 147 15.07 -1.45 -4.42
N TRP A 148 15.34 -0.42 -5.23
CA TRP A 148 14.34 0.33 -5.97
C TRP A 148 14.26 -0.19 -7.41
N ASN A 149 13.16 -0.86 -7.73
CA ASN A 149 12.99 -1.49 -9.05
C ASN A 149 12.55 -0.48 -10.13
N PRO A 150 13.36 -0.23 -11.19
CA PRO A 150 13.01 0.69 -12.27
C PRO A 150 11.83 0.23 -13.12
N PHE A 151 11.58 -1.07 -13.22
CA PHE A 151 10.44 -1.61 -13.97
C PHE A 151 9.09 -1.45 -13.25
N ARG A 152 9.11 -1.05 -11.98
CA ARG A 152 7.90 -0.82 -11.16
C ARG A 152 7.73 0.63 -10.74
N SER A 153 8.73 1.48 -10.96
CA SER A 153 8.72 2.86 -10.53
C SER A 153 9.27 3.78 -11.60
N LYS A 154 8.41 4.69 -12.09
CA LYS A 154 8.79 5.67 -13.11
C LYS A 154 9.91 6.60 -12.64
N ILE A 155 9.96 6.90 -11.33
CA ILE A 155 11.04 7.71 -10.75
C ILE A 155 12.38 6.97 -10.83
N ALA A 156 12.42 5.70 -10.42
CA ALA A 156 13.65 4.91 -10.54
C ALA A 156 14.11 4.77 -12.00
N ALA A 157 13.16 4.58 -12.93
CA ALA A 157 13.46 4.57 -14.36
C ALA A 157 14.04 5.91 -14.84
N ALA A 158 13.49 7.05 -14.38
CA ALA A 158 14.01 8.38 -14.72
C ALA A 158 15.42 8.63 -14.14
N VAL A 159 15.67 8.17 -12.91
CA VAL A 159 16.98 8.27 -12.26
C VAL A 159 18.05 7.50 -13.03
N LEU A 160 17.76 6.24 -13.38
CA LEU A 160 18.65 5.42 -14.22
C LEU A 160 18.75 5.94 -15.65
N GLY A 161 17.67 6.52 -16.17
CA GLY A 161 17.61 7.13 -17.49
C GLY A 161 18.40 8.43 -17.63
N GLY A 162 18.99 8.95 -16.54
CA GLY A 162 19.91 10.07 -16.65
C GLY A 162 19.32 11.45 -16.36
N VAL A 163 18.12 11.58 -15.75
CA VAL A 163 17.53 12.91 -15.44
C VAL A 163 18.48 13.83 -14.65
N ASP A 164 18.68 15.07 -15.11
CA ASP A 164 19.67 16.00 -14.53
C ASP A 164 19.29 16.45 -13.12
N HIS A 165 18.01 16.80 -12.92
CA HIS A 165 17.49 17.26 -11.63
C HIS A 165 16.21 16.51 -11.28
N LEU A 166 16.27 15.70 -10.21
CA LEU A 166 15.10 15.01 -9.69
C LEU A 166 14.20 15.91 -8.84
N HIS A 167 14.76 16.99 -8.30
CA HIS A 167 14.16 17.93 -7.34
C HIS A 167 13.69 17.32 -6.00
N ILE A 168 13.46 16.02 -5.90
CA ILE A 168 13.26 15.28 -4.66
C ILE A 168 14.61 15.14 -3.95
N ALA A 169 14.69 15.67 -2.74
CA ALA A 169 15.89 15.66 -1.91
C ALA A 169 15.51 15.51 -0.43
N PRO A 170 16.44 15.10 0.45
CA PRO A 170 16.21 15.05 1.89
C PRO A 170 15.65 16.37 2.44
N GLY A 171 14.65 16.30 3.32
CA GLY A 171 14.02 17.46 3.96
C GLY A 171 12.94 18.17 3.16
N LYS A 172 12.76 17.84 1.87
CA LYS A 172 11.72 18.49 1.04
C LYS A 172 10.32 17.95 1.28
N LYS A 173 9.31 18.74 0.93
CA LYS A 173 7.90 18.33 0.91
C LYS A 173 7.48 17.96 -0.50
N VAL A 174 6.99 16.73 -0.67
CA VAL A 174 6.61 16.18 -1.97
C VAL A 174 5.11 15.87 -2.00
N LEU A 175 4.40 16.39 -2.98
CA LEU A 175 3.04 15.97 -3.30
C LEU A 175 3.08 14.91 -4.40
N TYR A 176 2.62 13.70 -4.09
CA TYR A 176 2.58 12.58 -5.03
C TYR A 176 1.13 12.34 -5.47
N LEU A 177 0.83 12.64 -6.74
CA LEU A 177 -0.49 12.44 -7.34
C LEU A 177 -0.54 11.06 -8.02
N GLY A 178 -1.49 10.20 -7.61
CA GLY A 178 -1.56 8.82 -8.09
C GLY A 178 -0.66 7.89 -7.30
N ALA A 179 -0.74 7.96 -5.97
CA ALA A 179 0.11 7.18 -5.05
C ALA A 179 -0.11 5.66 -5.12
N ALA A 180 -1.25 5.20 -5.67
CA ALA A 180 -1.66 3.82 -5.78
C ALA A 180 -1.53 3.09 -4.43
N SER A 181 -0.84 1.95 -4.39
CA SER A 181 -0.58 1.18 -3.18
C SER A 181 0.63 1.67 -2.36
N GLY A 182 1.28 2.75 -2.79
CA GLY A 182 2.41 3.36 -2.07
C GLY A 182 3.78 2.70 -2.30
N THR A 183 3.93 1.87 -3.33
CA THR A 183 5.22 1.21 -3.66
C THR A 183 6.33 2.24 -3.93
N SER A 184 6.13 3.13 -4.92
CA SER A 184 7.07 4.23 -5.23
C SER A 184 7.10 5.28 -4.12
N VAL A 185 5.94 5.60 -3.53
CA VAL A 185 5.82 6.58 -2.44
C VAL A 185 6.70 6.20 -1.25
N SER A 186 6.81 4.90 -0.94
CA SER A 186 7.68 4.43 0.13
C SER A 186 9.16 4.72 -0.13
N HIS A 187 9.62 4.65 -1.38
CA HIS A 187 11.00 5.01 -1.75
C HIS A 187 11.20 6.53 -1.76
N VAL A 188 10.20 7.30 -2.21
CA VAL A 188 10.25 8.78 -2.12
C VAL A 188 10.33 9.23 -0.66
N ALA A 189 9.56 8.59 0.23
CA ALA A 189 9.61 8.85 1.67
C ALA A 189 10.98 8.49 2.29
N ASP A 190 11.59 7.40 1.83
CA ASP A 190 12.95 7.00 2.22
C ASP A 190 14.00 8.06 1.78
N VAL A 191 13.86 8.62 0.56
CA VAL A 191 14.76 9.65 0.01
C VAL A 191 14.61 10.99 0.74
N VAL A 192 13.37 11.42 0.96
CA VAL A 192 13.05 12.67 1.66
C VAL A 192 13.45 12.61 3.14
N GLY A 193 13.40 11.41 3.73
CA GLY A 193 13.83 11.18 5.11
C GLY A 193 12.85 11.73 6.16
N PRO A 194 13.24 11.71 7.44
CA PRO A 194 12.36 12.03 8.56
C PRO A 194 12.04 13.53 8.70
N THR A 195 12.84 14.41 8.10
CA THR A 195 12.67 15.87 8.19
C THR A 195 11.73 16.43 7.14
N GLY A 196 11.54 15.73 6.03
CA GLY A 196 10.57 16.12 5.00
C GLY A 196 9.27 15.32 5.10
N ALA A 197 8.36 15.55 4.15
CA ALA A 197 7.04 14.91 4.15
C ALA A 197 6.60 14.55 2.74
N VAL A 198 5.85 13.45 2.62
CA VAL A 198 5.25 13.01 1.35
C VAL A 198 3.75 12.93 1.49
N TYR A 199 3.04 13.72 0.70
CA TYR A 199 1.58 13.75 0.64
C TYR A 199 1.13 12.86 -0.53
N GLY A 200 0.63 11.66 -0.23
CA GLY A 200 0.21 10.70 -1.25
C GLY A 200 -1.28 10.81 -1.53
N VAL A 201 -1.65 11.33 -2.70
CA VAL A 201 -3.05 11.41 -3.15
C VAL A 201 -3.42 10.18 -3.96
N GLU A 202 -4.46 9.49 -3.55
CA GLU A 202 -5.00 8.32 -4.24
C GLU A 202 -6.54 8.33 -4.23
N PHE A 203 -7.17 8.05 -5.36
CA PHE A 203 -8.64 8.06 -5.45
C PHE A 203 -9.25 6.72 -5.04
N SER A 204 -8.59 5.60 -5.36
CA SER A 204 -9.13 4.28 -5.11
C SER A 204 -9.11 3.94 -3.61
N HIS A 205 -10.27 3.62 -3.04
CA HIS A 205 -10.36 3.12 -1.66
C HIS A 205 -9.58 1.82 -1.44
N ARG A 206 -9.50 0.94 -2.46
CA ARG A 206 -8.76 -0.33 -2.34
C ARG A 206 -7.27 -0.05 -2.20
N SER A 207 -6.70 0.69 -3.14
CA SER A 207 -5.28 1.07 -3.12
C SER A 207 -4.96 1.96 -1.92
N GLY A 208 -5.90 2.82 -1.54
CA GLY A 208 -5.84 3.67 -0.38
C GLY A 208 -5.67 2.91 0.94
N ARG A 209 -6.27 1.72 1.08
CA ARG A 209 -6.04 0.88 2.27
C ARG A 209 -4.58 0.45 2.40
N ASP A 210 -3.96 0.06 1.30
CA ASP A 210 -2.56 -0.35 1.27
C ASP A 210 -1.64 0.86 1.53
N LEU A 211 -1.96 2.01 0.94
CA LEU A 211 -1.27 3.27 1.18
C LEU A 211 -1.31 3.68 2.66
N ILE A 212 -2.49 3.60 3.28
CA ILE A 212 -2.67 3.87 4.72
C ILE A 212 -1.86 2.89 5.56
N ASN A 213 -1.87 1.59 5.22
CA ASN A 213 -1.12 0.59 5.97
C ASN A 213 0.40 0.82 5.88
N MET A 214 0.91 1.29 4.74
CA MET A 214 2.30 1.70 4.58
C MET A 214 2.60 2.97 5.39
N ALA A 215 1.71 3.97 5.34
CA ALA A 215 1.84 5.23 6.07
C ALA A 215 1.78 5.08 7.59
N LYS A 216 1.06 4.09 8.12
CA LYS A 216 1.08 3.76 9.58
C LYS A 216 2.49 3.52 10.11
N LYS A 217 3.39 3.05 9.25
CA LYS A 217 4.74 2.65 9.62
C LYS A 217 5.77 3.71 9.28
N ARG A 218 5.49 4.55 8.27
CA ARG A 218 6.32 5.70 7.87
C ARG A 218 5.63 7.00 8.25
N THR A 219 6.09 7.60 9.35
CA THR A 219 5.49 8.81 9.94
C THR A 219 5.59 10.05 9.06
N ASN A 220 6.49 10.07 8.07
CA ASN A 220 6.65 11.16 7.11
C ASN A 220 5.72 11.05 5.89
N VAL A 221 4.82 10.06 5.84
CA VAL A 221 3.84 9.91 4.74
C VAL A 221 2.44 10.26 5.23
N VAL A 222 1.79 11.19 4.54
CA VAL A 222 0.39 11.57 4.78
C VAL A 222 -0.48 11.00 3.65
N PRO A 223 -1.27 9.94 3.90
CA PRO A 223 -2.15 9.36 2.89
C PRO A 223 -3.43 10.20 2.75
N ILE A 224 -3.77 10.60 1.53
CA ILE A 224 -4.96 11.40 1.22
C ILE A 224 -5.81 10.60 0.23
N ILE A 225 -6.96 10.12 0.68
CA ILE A 225 -7.87 9.32 -0.16
C ILE A 225 -8.94 10.23 -0.76
N GLU A 226 -8.57 10.93 -1.83
CA GLU A 226 -9.43 11.89 -2.54
C GLU A 226 -9.09 11.95 -4.03
N ASP A 227 -9.99 12.56 -4.82
CA ASP A 227 -9.75 12.79 -6.26
C ASP A 227 -8.81 13.98 -6.47
N ALA A 228 -7.66 13.71 -7.11
CA ALA A 228 -6.67 14.73 -7.48
C ALA A 228 -7.23 15.84 -8.40
N ARG A 229 -8.37 15.62 -9.07
CA ARG A 229 -9.04 16.67 -9.88
C ARG A 229 -9.64 17.81 -9.05
N HIS A 230 -9.77 17.62 -7.73
CA HIS A 230 -10.46 18.53 -6.82
C HIS A 230 -9.56 18.94 -5.64
N PRO A 231 -8.46 19.70 -5.87
CA PRO A 231 -7.48 20.04 -4.83
C PRO A 231 -8.07 20.82 -3.65
N HIS A 232 -9.16 21.55 -3.86
CA HIS A 232 -9.89 22.26 -2.81
C HIS A 232 -10.42 21.35 -1.69
N LYS A 233 -10.65 20.05 -1.95
CA LYS A 233 -11.14 19.10 -0.94
C LYS A 233 -10.08 18.74 0.10
N TYR A 234 -8.82 18.66 -0.30
CA TYR A 234 -7.70 18.29 0.59
C TYR A 234 -6.74 19.46 0.87
N ARG A 235 -7.12 20.69 0.50
CA ARG A 235 -6.33 21.91 0.75
C ARG A 235 -5.96 22.14 2.22
N MET A 236 -6.74 21.61 3.15
CA MET A 236 -6.48 21.75 4.59
C MET A 236 -5.35 20.81 5.08
N LEU A 237 -5.04 19.76 4.31
CA LEU A 237 -4.06 18.73 4.67
C LEU A 237 -2.68 19.00 4.05
N VAL A 238 -2.64 19.66 2.90
CA VAL A 238 -1.43 19.85 2.10
C VAL A 238 -0.95 21.30 2.25
N PRO A 239 0.22 21.55 2.88
CA PRO A 239 0.85 22.87 2.91
C PRO A 239 1.51 23.18 1.56
N MET A 240 2.19 24.32 1.45
CA MET A 240 3.10 24.57 0.32
C MET A 240 4.15 23.47 0.24
N VAL A 241 4.24 22.84 -0.93
CA VAL A 241 5.17 21.74 -1.25
C VAL A 241 6.26 22.22 -2.20
N ASP A 242 7.41 21.57 -2.16
CA ASP A 242 8.57 21.92 -2.99
C ASP A 242 8.52 21.21 -4.34
N VAL A 243 7.94 20.01 -4.38
CA VAL A 243 7.92 19.14 -5.57
C VAL A 243 6.55 18.50 -5.72
N ILE A 244 6.04 18.48 -6.95
CA ILE A 244 4.87 17.69 -7.32
C ILE A 244 5.34 16.57 -8.25
N PHE A 245 5.04 15.33 -7.89
CA PHE A 245 5.20 14.18 -8.78
C PHE A 245 3.83 13.71 -9.24
N ALA A 246 3.60 13.71 -10.56
CA ALA A 246 2.32 13.35 -11.14
C ALA A 246 2.40 12.01 -11.89
N ASP A 247 1.87 10.95 -11.27
CA ASP A 247 1.81 9.58 -11.81
C ASP A 247 0.38 9.18 -12.22
N VAL A 248 -0.47 10.17 -12.49
CA VAL A 248 -1.87 9.93 -12.86
C VAL A 248 -1.97 9.52 -14.33
N ALA A 249 -2.65 8.41 -14.60
CA ALA A 249 -2.96 7.96 -15.96
C ALA A 249 -4.37 8.41 -16.35
N GLN A 250 -4.57 9.72 -16.50
CA GLN A 250 -5.86 10.30 -16.91
C GLN A 250 -5.68 11.13 -18.18
N PRO A 251 -6.66 11.15 -19.11
CA PRO A 251 -6.59 11.99 -20.31
C PRO A 251 -6.44 13.50 -20.01
N ASP A 252 -6.97 13.95 -18.87
CA ASP A 252 -6.91 15.34 -18.41
C ASP A 252 -5.75 15.63 -17.44
N GLN A 253 -4.67 14.84 -17.50
CA GLN A 253 -3.50 14.96 -16.62
C GLN A 253 -2.93 16.38 -16.54
N ALA A 254 -2.79 17.08 -17.67
CA ALA A 254 -2.27 18.45 -17.69
C ALA A 254 -3.11 19.40 -16.82
N ARG A 255 -4.44 19.25 -16.87
CA ARG A 255 -5.40 20.05 -16.08
C ARG A 255 -5.34 19.72 -14.60
N ILE A 256 -4.98 18.49 -14.23
CA ILE A 256 -4.80 18.08 -12.83
C ILE A 256 -3.57 18.76 -12.23
N ILE A 257 -2.51 18.93 -13.02
CA ILE A 257 -1.24 19.53 -12.56
C ILE A 257 -1.34 21.07 -12.53
N SER A 258 -2.09 21.67 -13.45
CA SER A 258 -2.16 23.13 -13.61
C SER A 258 -3.18 23.83 -12.69
N LYS A 259 -3.83 23.11 -11.78
CA LYS A 259 -4.86 23.62 -10.87
C LYS A 259 -4.34 23.73 -9.45
#